data_AF-A0A318XTR2-F1
#
_entry.id   AF-A0A318XTR2-F1
#
_cell.length_a   1.000
_cell.length_b   1.000
_cell.length_c   1.000
_cell.angle_alpha   90.00
_cell.angle_beta   90.00
_cell.angle_gamma   90.00
#
_symmetry.space_group_name_H-M   'P 1'
#
loop_
_entity.id
_entity.type
_entity.pdbx_description
1 polymer ?
#
loop_
_entity_poly.entity_id
_entity_poly.type
_entity_poly.pdbx_seq_one_letter_code
_entity_poly.pdbx_strand_id
1 'polypeptide(L)'
;MSQPTFPTISPAITRENAINLILSSIAMEELGLSHVINAEGEKLQYVLGTIPGLSGPGATINDILAVNESVQGVLNSALQNQLFLNAKMQNALNSSVTQGLTGPTGATGAAGPAGATGATGATGAAAGSCGDPTIMTTDIGTINTVISFNEGGGSNQAFGALVFNSGIERTAESIAAYIVQVGCSSGEFQMAILEPQSNISAVVVAVTPLINSISAGIFSLPLVNSYTMLANKPYFLAVLNKVNGCEIGAISAGLGTTLNAPPINFRIQNISGFSIGDIISTCDVSVHKTGWLVTLSNICA
;
A
#
# COMPACT_ATOMS: atom_id res chain seq x y z
N MET A 1 -39.17 1.40 6.13
CA MET A 1 -38.28 0.88 7.19
C MET A 1 -37.58 2.08 7.81
N SER A 2 -37.85 2.41 9.08
CA SER A 2 -37.18 3.50 9.78
C SER A 2 -35.71 3.15 9.97
N GLN A 3 -34.82 3.97 9.41
CA GLN A 3 -33.40 3.75 9.56
C GLN A 3 -33.01 3.91 11.05
N PRO A 4 -32.17 3.01 11.61
CA PRO A 4 -31.70 3.13 12.98
C PRO A 4 -30.96 4.47 13.16
N THR A 5 -31.37 5.25 14.15
CA THR A 5 -30.69 6.51 14.52
C THR A 5 -29.73 6.21 15.66
N PHE A 6 -28.45 6.52 15.46
CA PHE A 6 -27.46 6.41 16.53
C PHE A 6 -27.73 7.49 17.59
N PRO A 7 -27.61 7.16 18.90
CA PRO A 7 -27.72 8.15 19.95
C PRO A 7 -26.67 9.25 19.76
N THR A 8 -27.10 10.50 19.80
CA THR A 8 -26.20 11.66 19.66
C THR A 8 -25.47 11.90 20.97
N ILE A 9 -24.18 11.57 20.98
CA ILE A 9 -23.28 11.85 22.10
C ILE A 9 -22.91 13.34 22.07
N SER A 10 -23.22 14.06 23.14
CA SER A 10 -22.93 15.50 23.29
C SER A 10 -22.01 15.70 24.51
N PRO A 11 -20.82 16.32 24.34
CA PRO A 11 -20.23 16.78 23.08
C PRO A 11 -19.83 15.63 22.14
N ALA A 12 -19.79 15.91 20.83
CA ALA A 12 -19.37 14.93 19.83
C ALA A 12 -17.92 14.50 20.09
N ILE A 13 -17.66 13.20 20.08
CA ILE A 13 -16.31 12.66 20.25
C ILE A 13 -15.49 13.03 19.00
N THR A 14 -14.48 13.87 19.16
CA THR A 14 -13.53 14.19 18.08
C THR A 14 -12.61 13.00 17.81
N ARG A 15 -11.99 12.95 16.63
CA ARG A 15 -11.05 11.87 16.25
C ARG A 15 -9.92 11.74 17.27
N GLU A 16 -9.36 12.86 17.70
CA GLU A 16 -8.29 12.92 18.70
C GLU A 16 -8.76 12.37 20.05
N ASN A 17 -10.01 12.68 20.43
CA ASN A 17 -10.58 12.16 21.67
C ASN A 17 -10.89 10.65 21.55
N ALA A 18 -11.34 10.18 20.39
CA ALA A 18 -11.55 8.75 20.12
C ALA A 18 -10.23 7.97 20.16
N ILE A 19 -9.17 8.49 19.56
CA ILE A 19 -7.82 7.92 19.61
C ILE A 19 -7.34 7.85 21.05
N ASN A 20 -7.47 8.94 21.83
CA ASN A 20 -7.10 8.95 23.25
C ASN A 20 -7.90 7.96 24.10
N LEU A 21 -9.20 7.79 23.82
CA LEU A 21 -10.04 6.79 24.48
C LEU A 21 -9.63 5.36 24.11
N ILE A 22 -9.22 5.10 22.86
CA ILE A 22 -8.73 3.80 22.41
C ILE A 22 -7.36 3.49 23.06
N LEU A 23 -6.43 4.43 23.06
CA LEU A 23 -5.16 4.35 23.79
C LEU A 23 -5.38 4.06 25.27
N SER A 24 -6.32 4.75 25.90
CA SER A 24 -6.68 4.53 27.31
C SER A 24 -7.29 3.15 27.54
N SER A 25 -8.12 2.66 26.60
CA SER A 25 -8.70 1.31 26.67
C SER A 25 -7.64 0.21 26.55
N ILE A 26 -6.65 0.41 25.67
CA ILE A 26 -5.51 -0.51 25.52
C ILE A 26 -4.66 -0.48 26.79
N ALA A 27 -4.35 0.71 27.33
CA ALA A 27 -3.57 0.84 28.56
C ALA A 27 -4.24 0.14 29.76
N MET A 28 -5.56 0.20 29.89
CA MET A 28 -6.29 -0.53 30.93
C MET A 28 -6.25 -2.05 30.74
N GLU A 29 -6.29 -2.52 29.50
CA GLU A 29 -6.17 -3.94 29.17
C GLU A 29 -4.75 -4.48 29.45
N GLU A 30 -3.71 -3.70 29.12
CA GLU A 30 -2.32 -4.00 29.47
C GLU A 30 -2.09 -4.08 30.99
N LEU A 31 -2.69 -3.16 31.76
CA LEU A 31 -2.63 -3.22 33.22
C LEU A 31 -3.30 -4.49 33.76
N GLY A 32 -4.44 -4.90 33.20
CA GLY A 32 -5.08 -6.16 33.55
C GLY A 32 -4.20 -7.37 33.24
N LEU A 33 -3.54 -7.38 32.08
CA LEU A 33 -2.64 -8.45 31.67
C LEU A 33 -1.41 -8.57 32.57
N SER A 34 -0.88 -7.45 33.06
CA SER A 34 0.25 -7.45 34.00
C SER A 34 -0.05 -8.21 35.29
N HIS A 35 -1.28 -8.09 35.80
CA HIS A 35 -1.72 -8.84 36.99
C HIS A 35 -1.82 -10.34 36.71
N VAL A 36 -2.27 -10.73 35.51
CA VAL A 36 -2.32 -12.14 35.09
C VAL A 36 -0.90 -12.72 35.01
N ILE A 37 0.04 -12.01 34.38
CA ILE A 37 1.44 -12.47 34.26
C ILE A 37 2.09 -12.61 35.65
N ASN A 38 1.85 -11.66 36.55
CA ASN A 38 2.36 -11.73 37.92
C ASN A 38 1.77 -12.93 38.67
N ALA A 39 0.47 -13.18 38.54
CA ALA A 39 -0.18 -14.34 39.16
C ALA A 39 0.37 -15.68 38.62
N GLU A 40 0.65 -15.77 37.32
CA GLU A 40 1.32 -16.96 36.74
C GLU A 40 2.77 -17.10 37.26
N GLY A 41 3.49 -16.00 37.47
CA GLY A 41 4.80 -16.00 38.11
C GLY A 41 4.76 -16.52 39.55
N GLU A 42 3.79 -16.10 40.34
CA GLU A 42 3.55 -16.59 41.69
C GLU A 42 3.18 -18.08 41.70
N LYS A 43 2.38 -18.56 40.73
CA LYS A 43 2.08 -19.99 40.58
C LYS A 43 3.34 -20.82 40.32
N LEU A 44 4.25 -20.35 39.47
CA LEU A 44 5.53 -21.02 39.25
C LEU A 44 6.38 -21.06 40.53
N GLN A 45 6.45 -19.94 41.25
CA GLN A 45 7.20 -19.88 42.51
C GLN A 45 6.61 -20.81 43.57
N TYR A 46 5.29 -20.94 43.63
CA TYR A 46 4.55 -21.84 44.52
C TYR A 46 4.90 -23.30 44.25
N VAL A 47 4.84 -23.71 42.98
CA VAL A 47 5.07 -25.10 42.55
C VAL A 47 6.55 -25.48 42.65
N LEU A 48 7.47 -24.53 42.48
CA LEU A 48 8.90 -24.71 42.70
C LEU A 48 9.30 -24.70 44.19
N GLY A 49 8.35 -24.45 45.10
CA GLY A 49 8.62 -24.39 46.55
C GLY A 49 9.51 -23.23 46.98
N THR A 50 9.60 -22.18 46.14
CA THR A 50 10.46 -21.01 46.39
C THR A 50 9.79 -19.92 47.21
N ILE A 51 8.48 -20.06 47.49
CA ILE A 51 7.72 -19.12 48.34
C ILE A 51 8.03 -19.40 49.83
N PRO A 52 8.58 -18.43 50.57
CA PRO A 52 8.88 -18.60 51.99
C PRO A 52 7.61 -18.86 52.82
N GLY A 53 7.63 -19.89 53.67
CA GLY A 53 6.57 -20.15 54.65
C GLY A 53 5.52 -21.21 54.27
N LEU A 54 5.63 -21.85 53.10
CA LEU A 54 4.78 -22.97 52.70
C LEU A 54 5.45 -24.32 53.08
N SER A 55 4.76 -25.10 53.91
CA SER A 55 5.17 -26.46 54.31
C SER A 55 4.10 -27.45 53.85
N GLY A 56 4.26 -27.96 52.63
CA GLY A 56 3.47 -29.07 52.10
C GLY A 56 4.38 -30.08 51.40
N PRO A 57 3.89 -31.30 51.07
CA PRO A 57 4.64 -32.21 50.23
C PRO A 57 5.02 -31.52 48.92
N GLY A 58 6.28 -31.66 48.49
CA GLY A 58 6.77 -31.01 47.27
C GLY A 58 5.94 -31.42 46.05
N ALA A 59 5.73 -30.49 45.12
CA ALA A 59 5.05 -30.77 43.86
C ALA A 59 5.79 -31.88 43.10
N THR A 60 5.05 -32.79 42.48
CA THR A 60 5.69 -33.83 41.65
C THR A 60 6.17 -33.22 40.34
N ILE A 61 7.10 -33.90 39.65
CA ILE A 61 7.59 -33.47 38.34
C ILE A 61 6.43 -33.32 37.33
N ASN A 62 5.41 -34.18 37.43
CA ASN A 62 4.23 -34.10 36.56
C ASN A 62 3.39 -32.85 36.83
N ASP A 63 3.29 -32.42 38.09
CA ASP A 63 2.58 -31.19 38.47
C ASP A 63 3.35 -29.94 37.98
N ILE A 64 4.68 -29.96 38.06
CA ILE A 64 5.54 -28.88 37.55
C ILE A 64 5.41 -28.76 36.03
N LEU A 65 5.41 -29.89 35.31
CA LEU A 65 5.25 -29.91 33.85
C LEU A 65 3.86 -29.42 33.43
N ALA A 66 2.80 -29.86 34.12
CA ALA A 66 1.43 -29.41 33.84
C ALA A 66 1.25 -27.90 34.07
N VAL A 67 1.86 -27.36 35.13
CA VAL A 67 1.81 -25.92 35.42
C VAL A 67 2.63 -25.12 34.39
N ASN A 68 3.81 -25.60 34.01
CA ASN A 68 4.61 -24.98 32.95
C ASN A 68 3.86 -24.95 31.60
N GLU A 69 3.20 -26.04 31.23
CA GLU A 69 2.37 -26.10 30.02
C GLU A 69 1.17 -25.13 30.09
N SER A 70 0.52 -25.05 31.25
CA SER A 70 -0.56 -24.08 31.50
C SER A 70 -0.09 -22.63 31.40
N VAL A 71 1.06 -22.29 31.98
CA VAL A 71 1.64 -20.93 31.93
C VAL A 71 2.04 -20.58 30.49
N GLN A 72 2.63 -21.53 29.76
CA GLN A 72 2.92 -21.35 28.33
C GLN A 72 1.65 -21.09 27.52
N GLY A 73 0.54 -21.78 27.83
CA GLY A 73 -0.77 -21.52 27.24
C GLY A 73 -1.24 -20.08 27.48
N VAL A 74 -1.19 -19.61 28.73
CA VAL A 74 -1.59 -18.24 29.10
C VAL A 74 -0.70 -17.20 28.42
N LEU A 75 0.62 -17.41 28.36
CA LEU A 75 1.55 -16.50 27.66
C LEU A 75 1.30 -16.46 26.15
N ASN A 76 0.98 -17.61 25.53
CA ASN A 76 0.62 -17.67 24.11
C ASN A 76 -0.72 -16.96 23.82
N SER A 77 -1.70 -17.06 24.72
CA SER A 77 -2.95 -16.29 24.63
C SER A 77 -2.73 -14.79 24.84
N ALA A 78 -1.86 -14.40 25.77
CA ALA A 78 -1.46 -13.02 26.01
C ALA A 78 -0.83 -12.40 24.75
N LEU A 79 0.11 -13.11 24.11
CA LEU A 79 0.75 -12.67 22.87
C LEU A 79 -0.25 -12.48 21.73
N GLN A 80 -1.21 -13.38 21.58
CA GLN A 80 -2.29 -13.21 20.60
C GLN A 80 -3.14 -11.97 20.88
N ASN A 81 -3.43 -11.70 22.15
CA ASN A 81 -4.19 -10.49 22.53
C ASN A 81 -3.39 -9.21 22.23
N GLN A 82 -2.07 -9.21 22.47
CA GLN A 82 -1.18 -8.11 22.07
C GLN A 82 -1.22 -7.81 20.58
N LEU A 83 -1.24 -8.85 19.73
CA LEU A 83 -1.37 -8.68 18.28
C LEU A 83 -2.72 -8.07 17.88
N PHE A 84 -3.80 -8.48 18.54
CA PHE A 84 -5.13 -7.91 18.32
C PHE A 84 -5.22 -6.45 18.75
N LEU A 85 -4.68 -6.10 19.92
CA LEU A 85 -4.65 -4.73 20.43
C LEU A 85 -3.81 -3.81 19.53
N ASN A 86 -2.69 -4.31 19.01
CA ASN A 86 -1.87 -3.59 18.05
C ASN A 86 -2.63 -3.33 16.74
N ALA A 87 -3.34 -4.33 16.22
CA ALA A 87 -4.19 -4.16 15.04
C ALA A 87 -5.34 -3.15 15.29
N LYS A 88 -5.96 -3.18 16.48
CA LYS A 88 -6.99 -2.21 16.87
C LYS A 88 -6.44 -0.77 16.92
N MET A 89 -5.24 -0.58 17.45
CA MET A 89 -4.55 0.72 17.43
C MET A 89 -4.29 1.19 15.99
N GLN A 90 -3.70 0.33 15.15
CA GLN A 90 -3.39 0.69 13.76
C GLN A 90 -4.65 1.06 12.99
N ASN A 91 -5.73 0.28 13.15
CA ASN A 91 -7.02 0.58 12.52
C ASN A 91 -7.62 1.90 13.02
N ALA A 92 -7.49 2.21 14.31
CA ALA A 92 -7.95 3.49 14.87
C ALA A 92 -7.17 4.68 14.30
N LEU A 93 -5.85 4.58 14.21
CA LEU A 93 -4.97 5.62 13.66
C LEU A 93 -5.23 5.84 12.16
N ASN A 94 -5.45 4.75 11.42
CA ASN A 94 -5.68 4.76 9.96
C ASN A 94 -7.13 5.05 9.57
N SER A 95 -8.08 5.08 10.52
CA SER A 95 -9.45 5.50 10.24
C SER A 95 -9.46 6.97 9.80
N SER A 96 -9.64 7.19 8.50
CA SER A 96 -9.76 8.51 7.91
C SER A 96 -11.11 9.11 8.27
N VAL A 97 -11.16 10.43 8.45
CA VAL A 97 -12.43 11.13 8.49
C VAL A 97 -12.96 11.07 7.06
N THR A 98 -13.83 10.11 6.75
CA THR A 98 -14.73 10.28 5.61
C THR A 98 -15.48 11.57 5.91
N GLN A 99 -15.11 12.63 5.19
CA GLN A 99 -15.82 13.90 5.22
C GLN A 99 -17.27 13.57 4.85
N GLY A 100 -18.13 13.43 5.87
CA GLY A 100 -19.55 13.29 5.66
C GLY A 100 -19.99 14.48 4.80
N LEU A 101 -20.75 14.20 3.76
CA LEU A 101 -21.33 15.20 2.88
C LEU A 101 -21.81 16.39 3.71
N THR A 102 -21.26 17.57 3.45
CA THR A 102 -21.75 18.84 4.01
C THR A 102 -23.26 18.84 3.87
N GLY A 103 -23.99 18.93 4.99
CA GLY A 103 -25.46 18.95 4.97
C GLY A 103 -25.96 20.04 4.02
N PRO A 104 -27.17 19.91 3.45
CA PRO A 104 -27.70 20.87 2.48
C PRO A 104 -27.61 22.28 3.06
N THR A 105 -26.92 23.17 2.35
CA THR A 105 -26.86 24.60 2.66
C THR A 105 -28.29 25.11 2.85
N GLY A 106 -28.60 25.65 4.03
CA GLY A 106 -29.90 26.25 4.31
C GLY A 106 -30.23 27.32 3.26
N ALA A 107 -31.52 27.48 2.93
CA ALA A 107 -31.97 28.41 1.91
C ALA A 107 -31.32 29.79 2.09
N THR A 108 -30.50 30.19 1.12
CA THR A 108 -29.90 31.52 1.06
C THR A 108 -31.03 32.56 1.07
N GLY A 109 -31.02 33.44 2.06
CA GLY A 109 -31.96 34.57 2.12
C GLY A 109 -31.86 35.43 0.85
N ALA A 110 -32.95 36.11 0.49
CA ALA A 110 -33.04 36.92 -0.71
C ALA A 110 -31.80 37.84 -0.86
N ALA A 111 -31.13 37.73 -2.01
CA ALA A 111 -29.94 38.53 -2.31
C ALA A 111 -30.31 40.03 -2.27
N GLY A 112 -29.62 40.78 -1.40
CA GLY A 112 -29.68 42.24 -1.42
C GLY A 112 -29.09 42.79 -2.73
N PRO A 113 -29.44 44.02 -3.13
CA PRO A 113 -28.93 44.62 -4.37
C PRO A 113 -27.40 44.61 -4.39
N ALA A 114 -26.84 44.16 -5.51
CA ALA A 114 -25.41 43.97 -5.69
C ALA A 114 -24.64 45.28 -5.51
N GLY A 115 -23.74 45.33 -4.53
CA GLY A 115 -22.74 46.38 -4.40
C GLY A 115 -21.62 46.22 -5.43
N ALA A 116 -21.01 47.32 -5.85
CA ALA A 116 -19.96 47.33 -6.86
C ALA A 116 -18.79 46.40 -6.50
N THR A 117 -18.42 45.51 -7.43
CA THR A 117 -17.36 44.52 -7.31
C THR A 117 -16.01 45.18 -7.04
N GLY A 118 -15.46 44.97 -5.84
CA GLY A 118 -14.06 45.29 -5.53
C GLY A 118 -13.10 44.29 -6.18
N ALA A 119 -11.87 44.72 -6.46
CA ALA A 119 -10.85 43.90 -7.13
C ALA A 119 -10.57 42.59 -6.35
N THR A 120 -10.64 41.46 -7.06
CA THR A 120 -10.35 40.12 -6.55
C THR A 120 -8.92 40.04 -6.01
N GLY A 121 -8.78 39.87 -4.70
CA GLY A 121 -7.50 39.54 -4.07
C GLY A 121 -7.04 38.13 -4.44
N ALA A 122 -5.72 37.91 -4.48
CA ALA A 122 -5.13 36.64 -4.86
C ALA A 122 -5.65 35.48 -4.00
N THR A 123 -6.22 34.47 -4.66
CA THR A 123 -6.65 33.21 -4.06
C THR A 123 -5.45 32.52 -3.40
N GLY A 124 -5.47 32.39 -2.07
CA GLY A 124 -4.50 31.60 -1.33
C GLY A 124 -4.61 30.12 -1.70
N ALA A 125 -3.46 29.46 -1.88
CA ALA A 125 -3.38 28.03 -2.16
C ALA A 125 -4.06 27.22 -1.05
N ALA A 126 -5.02 26.37 -1.43
CA ALA A 126 -5.62 25.41 -0.54
C ALA A 126 -4.60 24.31 -0.21
N ALA A 127 -4.32 24.11 1.08
CA ALA A 127 -3.58 22.97 1.58
C ALA A 127 -4.41 21.69 1.34
N GLY A 128 -4.09 20.98 0.26
CA GLY A 128 -4.67 19.67 -0.05
C GLY A 128 -4.08 18.60 0.88
N SER A 129 -4.96 17.97 1.66
CA SER A 129 -4.68 16.72 2.38
C SER A 129 -3.95 15.73 1.48
N CYS A 130 -2.77 15.28 1.90
CA CYS A 130 -1.95 14.27 1.25
C CYS A 130 -2.67 12.90 1.26
N GLY A 131 -3.57 12.69 0.31
CA GLY A 131 -3.99 11.35 -0.10
C GLY A 131 -2.87 10.70 -0.90
N ASP A 132 -2.63 9.41 -0.66
CA ASP A 132 -1.52 8.60 -1.21
C ASP A 132 -1.05 9.11 -2.58
N PRO A 133 0.17 9.69 -2.68
CA PRO A 133 0.66 10.36 -3.88
C PRO A 133 1.06 9.39 -4.99
N THR A 134 0.72 8.11 -4.88
CA THR A 134 1.30 7.05 -5.70
C THR A 134 0.26 6.25 -6.48
N ILE A 135 0.56 5.96 -7.74
CA ILE A 135 -0.23 5.07 -8.59
C ILE A 135 0.60 3.80 -8.80
N MET A 136 0.19 2.69 -8.18
CA MET A 136 0.94 1.41 -8.20
C MET A 136 0.24 0.33 -9.03
N THR A 137 1.01 -0.55 -9.67
CA THR A 137 0.48 -1.74 -10.38
C THR A 137 0.05 -2.85 -9.43
N THR A 138 0.70 -2.96 -8.27
CA THR A 138 0.44 -3.96 -7.25
C THR A 138 1.09 -3.53 -5.92
N ASP A 139 0.63 -4.07 -4.80
CA ASP A 139 1.19 -3.78 -3.49
C ASP A 139 2.47 -4.57 -3.26
N ILE A 140 3.50 -3.94 -2.69
CA ILE A 140 4.81 -4.57 -2.46
C ILE A 140 4.69 -5.81 -1.54
N GLY A 141 3.73 -5.80 -0.62
CA GLY A 141 3.45 -6.93 0.29
C GLY A 141 2.81 -8.15 -0.38
N THR A 142 2.39 -8.03 -1.65
CA THR A 142 1.73 -9.13 -2.39
C THR A 142 2.63 -9.84 -3.38
N ILE A 143 3.88 -9.38 -3.55
CA ILE A 143 4.88 -9.99 -4.44
C ILE A 143 5.04 -11.47 -4.11
N ASN A 144 4.73 -12.34 -5.08
CA ASN A 144 4.77 -13.79 -4.92
C ASN A 144 5.60 -14.50 -5.99
N THR A 145 6.12 -13.75 -6.96
CA THR A 145 6.95 -14.26 -8.04
C THR A 145 7.93 -13.19 -8.53
N VAL A 146 8.82 -13.57 -9.43
CA VAL A 146 9.77 -12.66 -10.08
C VAL A 146 9.63 -12.80 -11.58
N ILE A 147 9.80 -11.69 -12.30
CA ILE A 147 9.98 -11.67 -13.74
C ILE A 147 11.49 -11.77 -13.97
N SER A 148 11.93 -12.93 -14.42
CA SER A 148 13.34 -13.17 -14.70
C SER A 148 13.76 -12.41 -15.96
N PHE A 149 15.07 -12.14 -16.07
CA PHE A 149 15.65 -11.65 -17.31
C PHE A 149 15.30 -12.61 -18.46
N ASN A 150 14.72 -12.06 -19.53
CA ASN A 150 14.38 -12.81 -20.74
C ASN A 150 13.34 -13.95 -20.54
N GLU A 151 12.32 -13.71 -19.73
CA GLU A 151 11.20 -14.63 -19.56
C GLU A 151 10.41 -14.83 -20.87
N GLY A 152 10.78 -15.86 -21.64
CA GLY A 152 10.15 -16.24 -22.91
C GLY A 152 10.99 -16.05 -24.18
N GLY A 153 12.31 -15.84 -24.07
CA GLY A 153 13.24 -16.10 -25.20
C GLY A 153 13.40 -14.99 -26.26
N GLY A 154 13.41 -13.72 -25.88
CA GLY A 154 13.86 -12.59 -26.71
C GLY A 154 14.75 -11.63 -25.91
N SER A 155 15.90 -11.23 -26.46
CA SER A 155 16.96 -10.50 -25.73
C SER A 155 16.57 -9.15 -25.13
N ASN A 156 15.40 -8.59 -25.49
CA ASN A 156 14.93 -7.28 -25.04
C ASN A 156 13.44 -7.36 -24.69
N GLN A 157 13.10 -7.53 -23.41
CA GLN A 157 11.70 -7.63 -23.01
C GLN A 157 11.29 -6.42 -22.19
N ALA A 158 10.15 -5.85 -22.55
CA ALA A 158 9.43 -4.96 -21.66
C ALA A 158 8.12 -5.58 -21.22
N PHE A 159 7.80 -5.35 -19.95
CA PHE A 159 6.58 -5.78 -19.32
C PHE A 159 5.80 -4.55 -18.92
N GLY A 160 4.50 -4.56 -19.18
CA GLY A 160 3.63 -3.50 -18.71
C GLY A 160 2.39 -4.03 -18.02
N ALA A 161 1.90 -3.24 -17.09
CA ALA A 161 0.73 -3.55 -16.27
C ALA A 161 -0.23 -2.36 -16.24
N LEU A 162 -1.52 -2.65 -16.34
CA LEU A 162 -2.59 -1.66 -16.33
C LEU A 162 -2.71 -1.04 -14.94
N VAL A 163 -2.79 0.28 -14.89
CA VAL A 163 -3.12 1.03 -13.69
C VAL A 163 -4.23 2.01 -13.96
N PHE A 164 -5.10 2.17 -12.97
CA PHE A 164 -6.23 3.08 -13.05
C PHE A 164 -6.03 4.26 -12.11
N ASN A 165 -6.07 5.48 -12.66
CA ASN A 165 -6.04 6.67 -11.84
C ASN A 165 -7.46 7.04 -11.39
N SER A 166 -7.82 6.72 -10.15
CA SER A 166 -9.14 7.00 -9.59
C SER A 166 -9.20 8.38 -8.92
N GLY A 167 -10.23 9.17 -9.27
CA GLY A 167 -10.72 10.28 -8.46
C GLY A 167 -10.02 11.64 -8.57
N ILE A 168 -8.71 11.73 -8.88
CA ILE A 168 -7.97 13.01 -8.94
C ILE A 168 -6.86 12.95 -10.02
N GLU A 169 -6.59 14.04 -10.72
CA GLU A 169 -5.43 14.16 -11.61
C GLU A 169 -4.11 14.07 -10.82
N ARG A 170 -3.12 13.33 -11.33
CA ARG A 170 -1.84 13.10 -10.63
C ARG A 170 -0.67 13.41 -11.56
N THR A 171 0.25 14.26 -11.11
CA THR A 171 1.48 14.54 -11.87
C THR A 171 2.55 13.54 -11.47
N ALA A 172 2.84 12.58 -12.36
CA ALA A 172 3.95 11.67 -12.19
C ALA A 172 5.27 12.40 -12.49
N GLU A 173 6.22 12.32 -11.56
CA GLU A 173 7.56 12.91 -11.71
C GLU A 173 8.65 11.85 -11.74
N SER A 174 8.43 10.71 -11.08
CA SER A 174 9.33 9.57 -11.13
C SER A 174 8.55 8.26 -11.17
N ILE A 175 9.19 7.21 -11.66
CA ILE A 175 8.69 5.83 -11.60
C ILE A 175 9.67 5.03 -10.76
N ALA A 176 9.15 4.15 -9.90
CA ALA A 176 9.96 3.15 -9.21
C ALA A 176 9.55 1.73 -9.58
N ALA A 177 10.53 0.84 -9.58
CA ALA A 177 10.39 -0.60 -9.75
C ALA A 177 11.09 -1.32 -8.59
N TYR A 178 10.63 -2.53 -8.26
CA TYR A 178 11.27 -3.36 -7.25
C TYR A 178 12.17 -4.37 -7.96
N ILE A 179 13.46 -4.22 -7.75
CA ILE A 179 14.51 -4.96 -8.43
C ILE A 179 15.11 -5.97 -7.46
N VAL A 180 15.05 -7.24 -7.83
CA VAL A 180 15.75 -8.34 -7.17
C VAL A 180 17.03 -8.61 -7.95
N GLN A 181 18.17 -8.26 -7.38
CA GLN A 181 19.47 -8.41 -8.03
C GLN A 181 20.26 -9.53 -7.37
N VAL A 182 20.73 -10.50 -8.17
CA VAL A 182 21.53 -11.65 -7.69
C VAL A 182 23.02 -11.51 -8.08
N GLY A 183 23.44 -10.38 -8.67
CA GLY A 183 24.84 -10.11 -9.01
C GLY A 183 25.08 -8.74 -9.66
N CYS A 184 26.33 -8.36 -9.90
CA CYS A 184 26.66 -7.11 -10.59
C CYS A 184 26.40 -7.24 -12.09
N SER A 185 25.49 -6.42 -12.61
CA SER A 185 24.98 -6.58 -13.95
C SER A 185 24.83 -5.23 -14.63
N SER A 186 25.58 -5.03 -15.72
CA SER A 186 25.41 -3.90 -16.62
C SER A 186 24.38 -4.25 -17.68
N GLY A 187 23.41 -3.36 -17.91
CA GLY A 187 22.43 -3.51 -18.98
C GLY A 187 21.46 -2.35 -19.01
N GLU A 188 20.76 -2.20 -20.12
CA GLU A 188 19.84 -1.08 -20.31
C GLU A 188 18.56 -1.29 -19.50
N PHE A 189 18.24 -0.32 -18.65
CA PHE A 189 17.00 -0.27 -17.88
C PHE A 189 16.28 1.04 -18.16
N GLN A 190 14.97 0.94 -18.43
CA GLN A 190 14.12 2.09 -18.68
C GLN A 190 12.70 1.79 -18.23
N MET A 191 11.99 2.81 -17.74
CA MET A 191 10.58 2.74 -17.40
C MET A 191 9.80 3.76 -18.21
N ALA A 192 8.52 3.47 -18.45
CA ALA A 192 7.65 4.32 -19.24
C ALA A 192 6.21 4.28 -18.73
N ILE A 193 5.49 5.37 -19.00
CA ILE A 193 4.04 5.46 -18.88
C ILE A 193 3.48 5.42 -20.30
N LEU A 194 2.47 4.58 -20.52
CA LEU A 194 1.78 4.48 -21.79
C LEU A 194 0.28 4.74 -21.60
N GLU A 195 -0.36 5.34 -22.60
CA GLU A 195 -1.81 5.50 -22.67
C GLU A 195 -2.38 4.46 -23.64
N PRO A 196 -3.38 3.65 -23.24
CA PRO A 196 -4.04 2.71 -24.14
C PRO A 196 -4.80 3.47 -25.25
N GLN A 197 -4.46 3.21 -26.51
CA GLN A 197 -5.17 3.75 -27.67
C GLN A 197 -6.24 2.76 -28.18
N SER A 198 -6.00 1.47 -28.00
CA SER A 198 -6.93 0.39 -28.34
C SER A 198 -6.70 -0.82 -27.43
N ASN A 199 -7.48 -1.88 -27.62
CA ASN A 199 -7.30 -3.14 -26.88
C ASN A 199 -5.99 -3.88 -27.24
N ILE A 200 -5.27 -3.45 -28.29
CA ILE A 200 -4.06 -4.13 -28.78
C ILE A 200 -2.86 -3.20 -28.93
N SER A 201 -2.99 -1.92 -28.54
CA SER A 201 -1.93 -0.93 -28.70
C SER A 201 -2.01 0.19 -27.66
N ALA A 202 -0.85 0.62 -27.18
CA ALA A 202 -0.68 1.75 -26.29
C ALA A 202 0.40 2.70 -26.83
N VAL A 203 0.24 4.00 -26.61
CA VAL A 203 1.21 5.03 -26.99
C VAL A 203 2.05 5.43 -25.78
N VAL A 204 3.37 5.55 -25.95
CA VAL A 204 4.27 6.00 -24.90
C VAL A 204 4.09 7.50 -24.66
N VAL A 205 3.69 7.88 -23.45
CA VAL A 205 3.43 9.29 -23.08
C VAL A 205 4.52 9.90 -22.21
N ALA A 206 5.23 9.08 -21.42
CA ALA A 206 6.35 9.51 -20.60
C ALA A 206 7.40 8.42 -20.47
N VAL A 207 8.68 8.79 -20.35
CA VAL A 207 9.80 7.85 -20.25
C VAL A 207 10.83 8.32 -19.22
N THR A 208 11.52 7.38 -18.60
CA THR A 208 12.73 7.65 -17.82
C THR A 208 13.95 7.66 -18.74
N PRO A 209 15.08 8.26 -18.34
CA PRO A 209 16.33 8.10 -19.06
C PRO A 209 16.76 6.63 -19.07
N LEU A 210 17.44 6.23 -20.14
CA LEU A 210 18.07 4.92 -20.27
C LEU A 210 19.32 4.89 -19.40
N ILE A 211 19.37 3.94 -18.46
CA ILE A 211 20.51 3.77 -17.54
C ILE A 211 21.12 2.39 -17.69
N ASN A 212 22.41 2.27 -17.35
CA ASN A 212 23.17 1.02 -17.54
C ASN A 212 23.53 0.30 -16.23
N SER A 213 23.12 0.86 -15.09
CA SER A 213 23.42 0.34 -13.75
C SER A 213 22.22 0.51 -12.84
N ILE A 214 21.72 -0.61 -12.29
CA ILE A 214 20.62 -0.64 -11.33
C ILE A 214 21.12 -1.24 -10.01
N SER A 215 20.42 -0.89 -8.93
CA SER A 215 20.66 -1.43 -7.58
C SER A 215 19.47 -2.27 -7.15
N ALA A 216 19.74 -3.28 -6.32
CA ALA A 216 18.72 -4.05 -5.62
C ALA A 216 17.81 -3.15 -4.76
N GLY A 217 16.55 -3.57 -4.61
CA GLY A 217 15.56 -2.90 -3.77
C GLY A 217 14.58 -2.05 -4.58
N ILE A 218 13.97 -1.06 -3.92
CA ILE A 218 13.09 -0.10 -4.56
C ILE A 218 13.97 0.90 -5.31
N PHE A 219 13.93 0.84 -6.64
CA PHE A 219 14.75 1.65 -7.52
C PHE A 219 13.87 2.64 -8.27
N SER A 220 14.07 3.94 -8.04
CA SER A 220 13.31 5.01 -8.67
C SER A 220 14.16 5.79 -9.68
N LEU A 221 13.53 6.19 -10.78
CA LEU A 221 14.10 7.09 -11.78
C LEU A 221 13.17 8.26 -12.05
N PRO A 222 13.70 9.49 -12.18
CA PRO A 222 12.92 10.63 -12.62
C PRO A 222 12.50 10.44 -14.08
N LEU A 223 11.31 10.92 -14.41
CA LEU A 223 10.85 11.05 -15.79
C LEU A 223 11.61 12.18 -16.48
N VAL A 224 11.86 12.04 -17.78
CA VAL A 224 12.48 13.10 -18.60
C VAL A 224 11.60 14.35 -18.62
N ASN A 225 10.29 14.15 -18.74
CA ASN A 225 9.27 15.18 -18.60
C ASN A 225 8.22 14.68 -17.61
N SER A 226 7.85 15.51 -16.63
CA SER A 226 6.71 15.23 -15.75
C SER A 226 5.44 15.06 -16.58
N TYR A 227 4.61 14.08 -16.24
CA TYR A 227 3.38 13.79 -16.98
C TYR A 227 2.17 13.80 -16.05
N THR A 228 1.14 14.55 -16.43
CA THR A 228 -0.12 14.62 -15.68
C THR A 228 -1.07 13.53 -16.15
N MET A 229 -1.24 12.51 -15.32
CA MET A 229 -2.21 11.44 -15.48
C MET A 229 -3.59 12.00 -15.14
N LEU A 230 -4.50 11.97 -16.11
CA LEU A 230 -5.86 12.45 -15.97
C LEU A 230 -6.66 11.53 -15.04
N ALA A 231 -7.67 12.11 -14.39
CA ALA A 231 -8.58 11.35 -13.53
C ALA A 231 -9.46 10.40 -14.36
N ASN A 232 -9.80 9.25 -13.77
CA ASN A 232 -10.73 8.27 -14.32
C ASN A 232 -10.29 7.67 -15.67
N LYS A 233 -8.97 7.65 -15.93
CA LYS A 233 -8.37 7.07 -17.14
C LYS A 233 -7.43 5.91 -16.81
N PRO A 234 -7.43 4.84 -17.64
CA PRO A 234 -6.43 3.79 -17.57
C PRO A 234 -5.10 4.22 -18.18
N TYR A 235 -4.00 3.77 -17.59
CA TYR A 235 -2.63 3.93 -18.05
C TYR A 235 -1.89 2.60 -17.92
N PHE A 236 -0.82 2.41 -18.67
CA PHE A 236 0.10 1.30 -18.47
C PHE A 236 1.41 1.82 -17.90
N LEU A 237 1.90 1.17 -16.85
CA LEU A 237 3.29 1.33 -16.43
C LEU A 237 4.08 0.19 -17.04
N ALA A 238 5.14 0.52 -17.78
CA ALA A 238 6.01 -0.45 -18.40
C ALA A 238 7.45 -0.29 -17.94
N VAL A 239 8.15 -1.42 -17.94
CA VAL A 239 9.56 -1.53 -17.58
C VAL A 239 10.26 -2.36 -18.63
N LEU A 240 11.34 -1.80 -19.16
CA LEU A 240 12.31 -2.45 -20.02
C LEU A 240 13.50 -2.84 -19.14
N ASN A 241 13.78 -4.15 -19.09
CA ASN A 241 14.92 -4.68 -18.36
C ASN A 241 15.78 -5.54 -19.29
N LYS A 242 16.94 -5.01 -19.69
CA LYS A 242 17.99 -5.75 -20.38
C LYS A 242 19.18 -6.08 -19.48
N VAL A 243 19.01 -5.96 -18.16
CA VAL A 243 20.07 -6.19 -17.19
C VAL A 243 20.13 -7.67 -16.84
N ASN A 244 21.17 -8.35 -17.32
CA ASN A 244 21.35 -9.78 -17.12
C ASN A 244 21.60 -10.11 -15.65
N GLY A 245 20.70 -10.83 -14.97
CA GLY A 245 20.84 -11.16 -13.54
C GLY A 245 20.11 -10.20 -12.58
N CYS A 246 19.32 -9.28 -13.14
CA CYS A 246 18.33 -8.53 -12.40
C CYS A 246 16.92 -9.01 -12.78
N GLU A 247 16.15 -9.34 -11.76
CA GLU A 247 14.76 -9.78 -11.86
C GLU A 247 13.86 -8.70 -11.28
N ILE A 248 12.62 -8.61 -11.76
CA ILE A 248 11.65 -7.64 -11.28
C ILE A 248 10.66 -8.37 -10.37
N GLY A 249 10.40 -7.86 -9.17
CA GLY A 249 9.37 -8.47 -8.33
C GLY A 249 8.00 -8.33 -8.97
N ALA A 250 7.23 -9.41 -8.93
CA ALA A 250 5.96 -9.49 -9.61
C ALA A 250 4.92 -10.28 -8.81
N ILE A 251 3.66 -10.13 -9.23
CA ILE A 251 2.56 -10.98 -8.78
C ILE A 251 2.06 -11.84 -9.93
N SER A 252 1.70 -13.09 -9.63
CA SER A 252 0.95 -13.93 -10.55
C SER A 252 -0.53 -13.52 -10.53
N ALA A 253 -0.97 -12.72 -11.50
CA ALA A 253 -2.30 -12.11 -11.54
C ALA A 253 -3.20 -12.58 -12.70
N GLY A 254 -2.76 -13.52 -13.53
CA GLY A 254 -3.49 -13.90 -14.76
C GLY A 254 -4.27 -15.23 -14.68
N LEU A 255 -5.49 -15.23 -15.22
CA LEU A 255 -6.22 -16.42 -15.71
C LEU A 255 -6.20 -16.39 -17.24
N GLY A 256 -5.63 -17.42 -17.87
CA GLY A 256 -5.39 -17.50 -19.31
C GLY A 256 -6.66 -17.59 -20.16
N THR A 257 -7.38 -16.48 -20.33
CA THR A 257 -8.54 -16.40 -21.21
C THR A 257 -8.28 -15.46 -22.37
N THR A 258 -8.60 -15.92 -23.59
CA THR A 258 -8.43 -15.21 -24.86
C THR A 258 -9.60 -14.24 -25.14
N LEU A 259 -10.12 -13.57 -24.13
CA LEU A 259 -11.26 -12.66 -24.30
C LEU A 259 -10.83 -11.30 -24.83
N ASN A 260 -11.70 -10.67 -25.64
CA ASN A 260 -11.57 -9.31 -26.17
C ASN A 260 -11.72 -8.25 -25.05
N ALA A 261 -10.86 -8.28 -24.04
CA ALA A 261 -10.74 -7.25 -23.01
C ALA A 261 -9.40 -6.51 -23.18
N PRO A 262 -9.29 -5.23 -22.78
CA PRO A 262 -8.00 -4.56 -22.67
C PRO A 262 -7.04 -5.41 -21.82
N PRO A 263 -5.81 -5.65 -22.29
CA PRO A 263 -4.87 -6.51 -21.60
C PRO A 263 -4.53 -5.92 -20.23
N ILE A 264 -4.61 -6.74 -19.18
CA ILE A 264 -4.17 -6.34 -17.82
C ILE A 264 -2.64 -6.27 -17.78
N ASN A 265 -2.00 -7.27 -18.40
CA ASN A 265 -0.56 -7.35 -18.55
C ASN A 265 -0.22 -7.56 -20.03
N PHE A 266 0.89 -7.00 -20.46
CA PHE A 266 1.46 -7.28 -21.77
C PHE A 266 2.97 -7.47 -21.68
N ARG A 267 3.49 -8.21 -22.65
CA ARG A 267 4.92 -8.30 -22.92
C ARG A 267 5.20 -7.83 -24.34
N ILE A 268 6.29 -7.10 -24.51
CA ILE A 268 6.84 -6.82 -25.83
C ILE A 268 8.29 -7.28 -25.89
N GLN A 269 8.66 -7.88 -27.03
CA GLN A 269 10.00 -8.39 -27.28
C GLN A 269 10.69 -7.57 -28.39
N ASN A 270 12.02 -7.57 -28.37
CA ASN A 270 12.88 -6.97 -29.40
C ASN A 270 12.80 -5.44 -29.52
N ILE A 271 12.50 -4.73 -28.43
CA ILE A 271 12.55 -3.26 -28.41
C ILE A 271 13.93 -2.74 -28.02
N SER A 272 14.38 -1.64 -28.63
CA SER A 272 15.63 -0.97 -28.26
C SER A 272 15.47 -0.11 -27.01
N GLY A 273 14.31 0.54 -26.84
CA GLY A 273 13.98 1.47 -25.77
C GLY A 273 12.55 1.98 -25.93
N PHE A 274 12.09 2.80 -24.99
CA PHE A 274 10.87 3.59 -25.11
C PHE A 274 11.21 5.01 -25.56
N SER A 275 10.57 5.47 -26.64
CA SER A 275 10.58 6.88 -27.06
C SER A 275 9.18 7.47 -26.95
N ILE A 276 9.09 8.75 -26.61
CA ILE A 276 7.80 9.44 -26.48
C ILE A 276 7.11 9.47 -27.86
N GLY A 277 5.86 9.04 -27.90
CA GLY A 277 5.04 8.96 -29.12
C GLY A 277 5.10 7.61 -29.84
N ASP A 278 5.95 6.68 -29.42
CA ASP A 278 6.00 5.34 -30.00
C ASP A 278 4.73 4.54 -29.68
N ILE A 279 4.22 3.83 -30.69
CA ILE A 279 3.07 2.92 -30.53
C ILE A 279 3.60 1.51 -30.24
N ILE A 280 3.25 0.99 -29.07
CA ILE A 280 3.65 -0.32 -28.57
C ILE A 280 2.47 -1.28 -28.71
N SER A 281 2.76 -2.48 -29.22
CA SER A 281 1.76 -3.55 -29.30
C SER A 281 1.60 -4.23 -27.94
N THR A 282 0.35 -4.35 -27.48
CA THR A 282 -0.01 -4.99 -26.20
C THR A 282 -0.73 -6.33 -26.41
N CYS A 283 -0.59 -6.93 -27.60
CA CYS A 283 -1.36 -8.11 -28.00
C CYS A 283 -0.88 -9.43 -27.36
N ASP A 284 0.37 -9.49 -26.89
CA ASP A 284 0.88 -10.67 -26.18
C ASP A 284 0.37 -10.69 -24.74
N VAL A 285 -0.74 -11.40 -24.54
CA VAL A 285 -1.41 -11.64 -23.25
C VAL A 285 -0.98 -12.95 -22.57
N SER A 286 0.07 -13.61 -23.08
CA SER A 286 0.50 -14.94 -22.61
C SER A 286 1.17 -14.89 -21.22
N VAL A 287 1.31 -13.71 -20.64
CA VAL A 287 2.07 -13.49 -19.41
C VAL A 287 1.12 -13.24 -18.24
N HIS A 288 1.14 -14.15 -17.26
CA HIS A 288 0.34 -14.05 -16.04
C HIS A 288 1.01 -13.23 -14.92
N LYS A 289 2.19 -12.65 -15.19
CA LYS A 289 2.97 -11.88 -14.21
C LYS A 289 2.80 -10.37 -14.39
N THR A 290 2.52 -9.68 -13.29
CA THR A 290 2.42 -8.22 -13.19
C THR A 290 3.64 -7.71 -12.45
N GLY A 291 4.52 -6.94 -13.10
CA GLY A 291 5.67 -6.33 -12.43
C GLY A 291 5.24 -5.24 -11.43
N TRP A 292 5.94 -5.14 -10.30
CA TRP A 292 5.73 -4.05 -9.34
C TRP A 292 6.33 -2.76 -9.89
N LEU A 293 5.46 -1.80 -10.22
CA LEU A 293 5.80 -0.48 -10.70
C LEU A 293 4.91 0.55 -10.00
N VAL A 294 5.48 1.70 -9.67
CA VAL A 294 4.76 2.80 -9.04
C VAL A 294 5.18 4.12 -9.64
N THR A 295 4.23 5.01 -9.91
CA THR A 295 4.54 6.43 -10.15
C THR A 295 4.53 7.19 -8.83
N LEU A 296 5.52 8.07 -8.66
CA LEU A 296 5.63 8.95 -7.50
C LEU A 296 5.35 10.38 -7.96
N SER A 297 4.49 11.08 -7.22
CA SER A 297 4.22 12.51 -7.40
C SER A 297 4.84 13.31 -6.26
N ASN A 298 5.50 14.44 -6.55
CA ASN A 298 5.89 15.39 -5.52
C ASN A 298 4.68 16.23 -5.14
N ILE A 299 3.89 15.71 -4.19
CA ILE A 299 2.98 16.55 -3.41
C ILE A 299 3.42 16.46 -1.96
N CYS A 300 4.58 17.06 -1.65
CA CYS A 300 4.97 17.53 -0.32
C CYS A 300 6.35 18.21 -0.37
N ALA A 301 6.36 19.54 -0.31
CA ALA A 301 7.45 20.33 0.28
C ALA A 301 6.83 21.20 1.37
#